data_AF-Q63ZG5-F1
#
_entry.id   AF-Q63ZG5-F1
#
_cell.length_a   1.000
_cell.length_b   1.000
_cell.length_c   1.000
_cell.angle_alpha   90.00
_cell.angle_beta   90.00
_cell.angle_gamma   90.00
#
_symmetry.space_group_name_H-M   'P 1'
#
loop_
_entity.id
_entity.type
_entity.pdbx_description
1 polymer ?
#
loop_
_entity_poly.entity_id
_entity_poly.type
_entity_poly.pdbx_seq_one_letter_code
_entity_poly.pdbx_strand_id
1 'polypeptide(L)'
;MFLRSIADLLLTAALLHLPLALSMEVYTTSYGGTCIGTCGRENSDYYWCKQKGGDTGWWDYCSPEKGYDAYYRPCLSACQKVTGSKYEQCFTDNGWSKCGHVVEEFERYYTSSNILCASECMSNEDYYKCTDVNGDEDKCSLLNDLTAKGEPCRTDHPCDSHGNSYTWCYTDTSNNWDYCGKVISDCEPKRHKRANGDDEVCRVIDTGNKRELVLTAVEVPASDFRQPSRAQFTEASHLINTVGADFCFPSTARTVANSENIRMDMQGTFERDGVRYMNVQLQLNEPRQGSSTRHSTTIAQILFPQDLDVAVFSRYIRRALQTSMRSAYHGPPVRITININPV
;
A
#
# COMPACT_ATOMS: atom_id res chain seq x y z
N MET A 1 -29.28 36.86 -35.45
CA MET A 1 -28.68 36.76 -34.10
C MET A 1 -28.79 35.33 -33.57
N PHE A 2 -28.30 34.34 -34.33
CA PHE A 2 -28.38 32.92 -33.98
C PHE A 2 -27.20 32.19 -34.61
N LEU A 3 -26.02 32.40 -34.03
CA LEU A 3 -24.84 31.55 -34.22
C LEU A 3 -24.27 31.34 -32.81
N ARG A 4 -25.06 30.68 -31.95
CA ARG A 4 -24.48 30.05 -30.75
C ARG A 4 -23.68 28.88 -31.28
N SER A 5 -22.38 28.99 -31.04
CA SER A 5 -21.34 28.31 -31.78
C SER A 5 -21.46 26.80 -31.60
N ILE A 6 -21.29 26.06 -32.69
CA ILE A 6 -21.08 24.60 -32.64
C ILE A 6 -19.91 24.26 -31.69
N ALA A 7 -18.98 25.22 -31.47
CA ALA A 7 -17.92 25.11 -30.48
C ALA A 7 -18.43 25.02 -29.02
N ASP A 8 -19.53 25.69 -28.65
CA ASP A 8 -20.08 25.60 -27.28
C ASP A 8 -20.74 24.24 -27.04
N LEU A 9 -21.41 23.67 -28.05
CA LEU A 9 -21.98 22.33 -27.98
C LEU A 9 -20.88 21.25 -27.92
N LEU A 10 -19.81 21.42 -28.70
CA LEU A 10 -18.66 20.52 -28.67
C LEU A 10 -17.86 20.63 -27.36
N LEU A 11 -17.78 21.81 -26.73
CA LEU A 11 -17.17 21.96 -25.41
C LEU A 11 -17.99 21.25 -24.33
N THR A 12 -19.33 21.33 -24.39
CA THR A 12 -20.19 20.60 -23.44
C THR A 12 -20.18 19.08 -23.65
N ALA A 13 -20.12 18.62 -24.91
CA ALA A 13 -19.98 17.20 -25.23
C ALA A 13 -18.58 16.66 -24.88
N ALA A 14 -17.54 17.49 -25.02
CA ALA A 14 -16.20 17.16 -24.56
C ALA A 14 -16.12 17.14 -23.02
N LEU A 15 -16.82 18.00 -22.28
CA LEU A 15 -16.88 17.94 -20.81
C LEU A 15 -17.73 16.76 -20.28
N LEU A 16 -18.65 16.23 -21.07
CA LEU A 16 -19.39 15.00 -20.78
C LEU A 16 -18.60 13.71 -21.10
N HIS A 17 -17.48 13.82 -21.84
CA HIS A 17 -16.67 12.69 -22.29
C HIS A 17 -15.14 12.85 -22.03
N LEU A 18 -14.69 13.92 -21.39
CA LEU A 18 -13.39 14.02 -20.72
C LEU A 18 -13.51 13.44 -19.31
N PRO A 19 -12.53 12.66 -18.90
CA PRO A 19 -12.78 11.25 -18.79
C PRO A 19 -13.27 10.92 -17.38
N LEU A 20 -14.21 9.98 -17.31
CA LEU A 20 -14.33 9.03 -16.19
C LEU A 20 -13.05 8.14 -16.08
N ALA A 21 -11.87 8.68 -16.42
CA ALA A 21 -10.61 7.98 -16.32
C ALA A 21 -9.91 8.47 -15.06
N LEU A 22 -9.66 7.51 -14.18
CA LEU A 22 -8.54 7.36 -13.24
C LEU A 22 -8.96 7.03 -11.82
N SER A 23 -10.24 6.85 -11.52
CA SER A 23 -10.62 6.14 -10.30
C SER A 23 -10.43 4.64 -10.54
N MET A 24 -9.42 4.07 -9.89
CA MET A 24 -9.20 2.64 -9.77
C MET A 24 -9.71 2.17 -8.41
N GLU A 25 -11.02 2.33 -8.20
CA GLU A 25 -11.64 1.81 -6.99
C GLU A 25 -11.52 0.30 -6.94
N VAL A 26 -10.84 -0.17 -5.90
CA VAL A 26 -10.82 -1.55 -5.48
C VAL A 26 -11.75 -1.69 -4.29
N TYR A 27 -12.69 -2.62 -4.44
CA TYR A 27 -13.65 -2.93 -3.39
C TYR A 27 -13.10 -4.09 -2.56
N THR A 28 -13.27 -4.01 -1.25
CA THR A 28 -13.10 -5.15 -0.35
C THR A 28 -14.46 -5.71 0.03
N THR A 29 -14.47 -6.96 0.45
CA THR A 29 -15.67 -7.66 0.90
C THR A 29 -15.82 -7.62 2.41
N SER A 30 -16.97 -8.05 2.92
CA SER A 30 -17.25 -8.15 4.34
C SER A 30 -16.38 -9.17 5.08
N TYR A 31 -15.67 -10.04 4.37
CA TYR A 31 -14.65 -10.91 4.93
C TYR A 31 -13.22 -10.36 4.78
N GLY A 32 -13.05 -9.15 4.26
CA GLY A 32 -11.75 -8.52 4.00
C GLY A 32 -11.08 -8.99 2.71
N GLY A 33 -11.79 -9.76 1.87
CA GLY A 33 -11.28 -10.18 0.57
C GLY A 33 -11.28 -9.03 -0.43
N THR A 34 -10.37 -9.05 -1.40
CA THR A 34 -10.35 -8.08 -2.50
C THR A 34 -11.30 -8.54 -3.61
N CYS A 35 -12.18 -7.66 -4.07
CA CYS A 35 -13.08 -7.92 -5.19
C CYS A 35 -12.33 -8.11 -6.51
N ILE A 36 -12.68 -9.17 -7.23
CA ILE A 36 -12.30 -9.36 -8.63
C ILE A 36 -13.32 -8.60 -9.48
N GLY A 37 -12.99 -7.35 -9.79
CA GLY A 37 -13.87 -6.43 -10.54
C GLY A 37 -14.73 -5.56 -9.61
N THR A 38 -15.80 -5.00 -10.18
CA THR A 38 -16.67 -4.04 -9.48
C THR A 38 -17.57 -4.70 -8.44
N CYS A 39 -17.90 -3.97 -7.38
CA CYS A 39 -18.96 -4.35 -6.46
C CYS A 39 -20.34 -4.17 -7.11
N GLY A 40 -21.07 -5.26 -7.37
CA GLY A 40 -22.29 -5.24 -8.19
C GLY A 40 -23.44 -6.07 -7.61
N ARG A 41 -24.65 -5.85 -8.12
CA ARG A 41 -25.85 -6.59 -7.67
C ARG A 41 -26.13 -7.88 -8.45
N GLU A 42 -25.82 -7.95 -9.75
CA GLU A 42 -26.10 -9.12 -10.62
C GLU A 42 -27.45 -9.84 -10.32
N ASN A 43 -28.57 -9.10 -10.32
CA ASN A 43 -29.93 -9.59 -9.98
C ASN A 43 -30.18 -10.02 -8.52
N SER A 44 -29.29 -9.63 -7.60
CA SER A 44 -29.46 -9.75 -6.15
C SER A 44 -30.02 -8.45 -5.53
N ASP A 45 -30.60 -8.55 -4.34
CA ASP A 45 -30.98 -7.42 -3.50
C ASP A 45 -29.79 -6.80 -2.74
N TYR A 46 -28.63 -7.45 -2.75
CA TYR A 46 -27.38 -6.96 -2.18
C TYR A 46 -26.27 -6.85 -3.21
N TYR A 47 -25.32 -5.96 -2.93
CA TYR A 47 -24.07 -5.81 -3.62
C TYR A 47 -23.07 -6.85 -3.14
N TRP A 48 -22.41 -7.49 -4.09
CA TRP A 48 -21.43 -8.53 -3.86
C TRP A 48 -20.42 -8.54 -5.02
N CYS A 49 -19.34 -9.26 -4.81
CA CYS A 49 -18.35 -9.50 -5.85
C CYS A 49 -17.73 -10.88 -5.65
N LYS A 50 -17.08 -11.39 -6.69
CA LYS A 50 -16.11 -12.48 -6.52
C LYS A 50 -14.92 -11.94 -5.75
N GLN A 51 -14.31 -12.73 -4.89
CA GLN A 51 -13.21 -12.25 -4.04
C GLN A 51 -11.97 -13.13 -4.08
N LYS A 52 -10.85 -12.56 -3.63
CA LYS A 52 -9.61 -13.26 -3.27
C LYS A 52 -9.12 -12.79 -1.91
N GLY A 53 -8.57 -13.72 -1.11
CA GLY A 53 -7.92 -13.39 0.16
C GLY A 53 -8.84 -13.08 1.34
N GLY A 54 -10.17 -13.23 1.19
CA GLY A 54 -11.15 -13.10 2.27
C GLY A 54 -11.32 -14.42 3.04
N ASP A 55 -12.54 -14.94 3.08
CA ASP A 55 -12.79 -16.30 3.58
C ASP A 55 -12.50 -17.36 2.50
N THR A 56 -12.85 -18.62 2.79
CA THR A 56 -12.73 -19.71 1.80
C THR A 56 -13.78 -19.62 0.67
N GLY A 57 -14.66 -18.62 0.68
CA GLY A 57 -15.69 -18.40 -0.31
C GLY A 57 -15.15 -17.67 -1.55
N TRP A 58 -15.66 -18.05 -2.73
CA TRP A 58 -15.29 -17.41 -3.99
C TRP A 58 -15.99 -16.07 -4.25
N TRP A 59 -16.96 -15.71 -3.40
CA TRP A 59 -17.71 -14.46 -3.43
C TRP A 59 -18.04 -14.00 -2.01
N ASP A 60 -18.27 -12.70 -1.82
CA ASP A 60 -18.82 -12.15 -0.58
C ASP A 60 -19.46 -10.77 -0.80
N TYR A 61 -20.17 -10.26 0.22
CA TYR A 61 -20.80 -8.94 0.23
C TYR A 61 -19.76 -7.83 0.12
N CYS A 62 -20.07 -6.76 -0.60
CA CYS A 62 -19.22 -5.58 -0.70
C CYS A 62 -20.10 -4.32 -0.67
N SER A 63 -19.48 -3.17 -0.39
CA SER A 63 -20.15 -1.87 -0.46
C SER A 63 -19.89 -1.23 -1.82
N PRO A 64 -20.92 -0.78 -2.56
CA PRO A 64 -20.72 -0.11 -3.84
C PRO A 64 -20.12 1.28 -3.70
N GLU A 65 -20.26 1.90 -2.52
CA GLU A 65 -19.73 3.22 -2.21
C GLU A 65 -19.29 3.27 -0.74
N LYS A 66 -18.32 4.15 -0.45
CA LYS A 66 -17.89 4.38 0.93
C LYS A 66 -19.05 4.87 1.78
N GLY A 67 -19.15 4.31 2.99
CA GLY A 67 -20.15 4.74 3.98
C GLY A 67 -21.54 4.16 3.71
N TYR A 68 -21.64 3.17 2.82
CA TYR A 68 -22.84 2.38 2.60
C TYR A 68 -22.60 0.93 2.97
N ASP A 69 -23.65 0.23 3.36
CA ASP A 69 -23.64 -1.22 3.54
C ASP A 69 -23.83 -1.95 2.20
N ALA A 70 -23.81 -3.28 2.23
CA ALA A 70 -24.02 -4.11 1.05
C ALA A 70 -25.45 -4.06 0.47
N TYR A 71 -26.38 -3.34 1.09
CA TYR A 71 -27.74 -3.11 0.59
C TYR A 71 -27.94 -1.67 0.11
N TYR A 72 -26.86 -0.88 0.05
CA TYR A 72 -26.88 0.55 -0.27
C TYR A 72 -27.67 1.39 0.74
N ARG A 73 -27.66 0.99 2.01
CA ARG A 73 -28.15 1.80 3.13
C ARG A 73 -26.98 2.60 3.71
N PRO A 74 -27.19 3.87 4.08
CA PRO A 74 -26.17 4.66 4.76
C PRO A 74 -25.73 4.01 6.07
N CYS A 75 -24.41 3.87 6.24
CA CYS A 75 -23.81 3.48 7.49
C CYS A 75 -23.83 4.66 8.47
N LEU A 76 -24.35 4.42 9.66
CA LEU A 76 -24.33 5.29 10.83
C LEU A 76 -23.06 5.12 11.67
N SER A 77 -22.25 4.09 11.38
CA SER A 77 -20.91 3.87 11.93
C SER A 77 -19.89 3.63 10.82
N ALA A 78 -18.60 3.65 11.15
CA ALA A 78 -17.58 3.16 10.22
C ALA A 78 -17.82 1.68 9.86
N CYS A 79 -17.38 1.28 8.67
CA CYS A 79 -17.22 -0.12 8.31
C CYS A 79 -16.01 -0.67 9.06
N GLN A 80 -16.19 -1.70 9.87
CA GLN A 80 -15.12 -2.24 10.70
C GLN A 80 -15.43 -3.66 11.17
N LYS A 81 -14.38 -4.38 11.59
CA LYS A 81 -14.54 -5.67 12.27
C LYS A 81 -15.14 -5.47 13.66
N VAL A 82 -16.41 -5.82 13.84
CA VAL A 82 -17.09 -5.74 15.14
C VAL A 82 -16.70 -6.93 16.02
N THR A 83 -16.45 -6.70 17.31
CA THR A 83 -16.09 -7.78 18.25
C THR A 83 -17.13 -8.89 18.27
N GLY A 84 -16.68 -10.13 18.07
CA GLY A 84 -17.56 -11.31 18.00
C GLY A 84 -18.17 -11.57 16.62
N SER A 85 -17.98 -10.67 15.65
CA SER A 85 -18.39 -10.87 14.27
C SER A 85 -17.26 -11.43 13.43
N LYS A 86 -17.64 -12.29 12.47
CA LYS A 86 -16.74 -12.74 11.41
C LYS A 86 -16.69 -11.76 10.24
N TYR A 87 -17.59 -10.79 10.20
CA TYR A 87 -17.73 -9.85 9.10
C TYR A 87 -17.30 -8.44 9.52
N GLU A 88 -16.79 -7.69 8.56
CA GLU A 88 -16.83 -6.24 8.59
C GLU A 88 -18.27 -5.78 8.46
N GLN A 89 -18.64 -4.88 9.37
CA GLN A 89 -20.00 -4.42 9.50
C GLN A 89 -20.04 -2.94 9.83
N CYS A 90 -21.15 -2.31 9.45
CA CYS A 90 -21.52 -0.99 9.90
C CYS A 90 -22.93 -1.02 10.48
N PHE A 91 -23.22 -0.10 11.39
CA PHE A 91 -24.56 0.08 11.92
C PHE A 91 -25.41 0.88 10.94
N THR A 92 -26.65 0.46 10.71
CA THR A 92 -27.62 1.14 9.84
C THR A 92 -28.90 1.43 10.62
N ASP A 93 -29.88 2.06 9.97
CA ASP A 93 -31.25 2.19 10.50
C ASP A 93 -31.93 0.85 10.81
N ASN A 94 -31.46 -0.23 10.18
CA ASN A 94 -31.95 -1.60 10.33
C ASN A 94 -31.03 -2.48 11.21
N GLY A 95 -30.08 -1.87 11.93
CA GLY A 95 -29.11 -2.58 12.75
C GLY A 95 -27.80 -2.87 12.03
N TRP A 96 -27.01 -3.80 12.56
CA TRP A 96 -25.71 -4.19 12.01
C TRP A 96 -25.87 -4.86 10.64
N SER A 97 -25.18 -4.32 9.63
CA SER A 97 -25.18 -4.83 8.26
C SER A 97 -23.76 -5.00 7.76
N LYS A 98 -23.57 -5.92 6.80
CA LYS A 98 -22.28 -6.17 6.18
C LYS A 98 -21.88 -5.01 5.28
N CYS A 99 -20.60 -4.69 5.29
CA CYS A 99 -20.02 -3.66 4.44
C CYS A 99 -18.63 -4.12 3.99
N GLY A 100 -18.08 -3.43 3.00
CA GLY A 100 -16.66 -3.49 2.67
C GLY A 100 -16.11 -2.10 2.44
N HIS A 101 -14.78 -1.98 2.40
CA HIS A 101 -14.10 -0.73 2.11
C HIS A 101 -13.97 -0.51 0.59
N VAL A 102 -14.10 0.76 0.18
CA VAL A 102 -13.73 1.25 -1.16
C VAL A 102 -12.36 1.89 -1.02
N VAL A 103 -11.38 1.45 -1.80
CA VAL A 103 -9.97 1.88 -1.68
C VAL A 103 -9.44 2.25 -3.05
N GLU A 104 -8.65 3.31 -3.15
CA GLU A 104 -7.99 3.67 -4.41
C GLU A 104 -6.74 2.80 -4.66
N GLU A 105 -6.67 2.15 -5.82
CA GLU A 105 -5.48 1.43 -6.27
C GLU A 105 -4.48 2.39 -6.92
N PHE A 106 -3.36 2.62 -6.24
CA PHE A 106 -2.27 3.49 -6.71
C PHE A 106 -1.05 2.73 -7.24
N GLU A 107 -1.07 1.40 -7.13
CA GLU A 107 -0.01 0.48 -7.54
C GLU A 107 -0.64 -0.67 -8.34
N ARG A 108 -0.20 -0.83 -9.60
CA ARG A 108 -0.50 -1.99 -10.42
C ARG A 108 0.71 -2.90 -10.47
N TYR A 109 0.55 -4.13 -9.99
CA TYR A 109 1.59 -5.14 -10.05
C TYR A 109 1.45 -5.96 -11.33
N TYR A 110 2.58 -6.37 -11.89
CA TYR A 110 2.66 -7.33 -12.97
C TYR A 110 3.46 -8.53 -12.49
N THR A 111 3.08 -9.70 -12.98
CA THR A 111 3.82 -10.92 -12.73
C THR A 111 5.18 -10.91 -13.43
N SER A 112 6.02 -11.88 -13.12
CA SER A 112 7.31 -12.08 -13.77
C SER A 112 7.15 -12.43 -15.24
N SER A 113 6.03 -13.03 -15.63
CA SER A 113 5.61 -13.24 -17.02
C SER A 113 5.01 -11.98 -17.67
N ASN A 114 5.09 -10.82 -17.00
CA ASN A 114 4.59 -9.52 -17.44
C ASN A 114 3.07 -9.48 -17.71
N ILE A 115 2.30 -10.21 -16.88
CA ILE A 115 0.84 -10.21 -16.91
C ILE A 115 0.31 -9.39 -15.73
N LEU A 116 -0.72 -8.58 -15.95
CA LEU A 116 -1.31 -7.74 -14.89
C LEU A 116 -1.85 -8.63 -13.74
N CYS A 117 -1.50 -8.28 -12.51
CA CYS A 117 -2.07 -8.89 -11.31
C CYS A 117 -3.54 -8.49 -11.15
N ALA A 118 -4.41 -9.45 -10.84
CA ALA A 118 -5.79 -9.23 -10.40
C ALA A 118 -5.94 -9.25 -8.87
N SER A 119 -4.86 -9.50 -8.14
CA SER A 119 -4.81 -9.53 -6.68
C SER A 119 -3.53 -8.87 -6.18
N GLU A 120 -3.44 -8.60 -4.88
CA GLU A 120 -2.23 -8.04 -4.29
C GLU A 120 -1.00 -8.93 -4.49
N CYS A 121 0.17 -8.29 -4.56
CA CYS A 121 1.45 -8.98 -4.51
C CYS A 121 1.81 -9.30 -3.05
N MET A 122 1.54 -10.54 -2.63
CA MET A 122 1.65 -10.98 -1.23
C MET A 122 2.64 -12.12 -1.08
N SER A 123 3.31 -12.18 0.08
CA SER A 123 4.29 -13.22 0.38
C SER A 123 3.60 -14.58 0.48
N ASN A 124 4.08 -15.55 -0.30
CA ASN A 124 3.67 -16.95 -0.26
C ASN A 124 4.92 -17.83 -0.18
N GLU A 125 5.23 -18.31 1.02
CA GLU A 125 6.47 -19.06 1.33
C GLU A 125 7.72 -18.27 0.90
N ASP A 126 8.36 -18.71 -0.18
CA ASP A 126 9.63 -18.17 -0.68
C ASP A 126 9.50 -16.97 -1.60
N TYR A 127 8.30 -16.70 -2.16
CA TYR A 127 8.10 -15.65 -3.16
C TYR A 127 6.86 -14.79 -2.87
N TYR A 128 6.94 -13.52 -3.23
CA TYR A 128 5.77 -12.71 -3.50
C TYR A 128 5.11 -13.16 -4.79
N LYS A 129 3.78 -13.37 -4.71
CA LYS A 129 2.97 -13.83 -5.83
C LYS A 129 1.66 -13.07 -5.87
N CYS A 130 1.05 -13.06 -7.05
CA CYS A 130 -0.30 -12.62 -7.26
C CYS A 130 -1.01 -13.60 -8.20
N THR A 131 -2.33 -13.69 -8.09
CA THR A 131 -3.16 -14.19 -9.19
C THR A 131 -3.26 -13.12 -10.26
N ASP A 132 -2.99 -13.47 -11.51
CA ASP A 132 -3.09 -12.60 -12.68
C ASP A 132 -4.54 -12.47 -13.20
N VAL A 133 -4.74 -11.62 -14.21
CA VAL A 133 -6.06 -11.42 -14.86
C VAL A 133 -6.61 -12.65 -15.58
N ASN A 134 -5.79 -13.67 -15.85
CA ASN A 134 -6.21 -14.95 -16.42
C ASN A 134 -6.60 -15.97 -15.34
N GLY A 135 -6.30 -15.68 -14.07
CA GLY A 135 -6.55 -16.56 -12.94
C GLY A 135 -5.36 -17.44 -12.55
N ASP A 136 -4.21 -17.26 -13.17
CA ASP A 136 -2.99 -18.02 -12.88
C ASP A 136 -2.17 -17.34 -11.77
N GLU A 137 -1.54 -18.14 -10.90
CA GLU A 137 -0.64 -17.61 -9.87
C GLU A 137 0.79 -17.54 -10.43
N ASP A 138 1.40 -16.36 -10.38
CA ASP A 138 2.79 -16.16 -10.76
C ASP A 138 3.49 -15.14 -9.84
N LYS A 139 4.82 -15.13 -9.88
CA LYS A 139 5.70 -14.29 -9.07
C LYS A 139 5.49 -12.82 -9.41
N CYS A 140 5.55 -11.94 -8.43
CA CYS A 140 5.48 -10.48 -8.62
C CYS A 140 6.47 -9.80 -7.66
N SER A 141 6.73 -8.50 -7.83
CA SER A 141 7.60 -7.74 -6.91
C SER A 141 6.83 -6.62 -6.21
N LEU A 142 7.28 -6.25 -5.01
CA LEU A 142 6.71 -5.13 -4.26
C LEU A 142 7.15 -3.76 -4.80
N LEU A 143 8.34 -3.68 -5.40
CA LEU A 143 8.89 -2.49 -6.07
C LEU A 143 9.65 -2.91 -7.35
N ASN A 144 9.83 -1.98 -8.28
CA ASN A 144 10.54 -2.22 -9.56
C ASN A 144 12.01 -2.62 -9.40
N ASP A 145 12.64 -2.32 -8.27
CA ASP A 145 14.03 -2.67 -7.99
C ASP A 145 14.18 -3.78 -6.96
N LEU A 146 13.11 -4.56 -6.75
CA LEU A 146 13.13 -5.76 -5.93
C LEU A 146 12.84 -6.99 -6.78
N THR A 147 13.44 -8.11 -6.40
CA THR A 147 13.05 -9.43 -6.88
C THR A 147 11.70 -9.84 -6.30
N ALA A 148 11.16 -10.93 -6.83
CA ALA A 148 10.00 -11.60 -6.28
C ALA A 148 10.26 -12.25 -4.91
N LYS A 149 11.49 -12.20 -4.38
CA LYS A 149 11.78 -12.52 -2.98
C LYS A 149 11.92 -11.27 -2.10
N GLY A 150 11.81 -10.07 -2.66
CA GLY A 150 12.07 -8.83 -1.94
C GLY A 150 13.55 -8.50 -1.79
N GLU A 151 14.44 -9.21 -2.51
CA GLU A 151 15.86 -8.86 -2.54
C GLU A 151 16.09 -7.66 -3.48
N PRO A 152 16.95 -6.70 -3.13
CA PRO A 152 17.35 -5.64 -4.04
C PRO A 152 18.00 -6.16 -5.32
N CYS A 153 17.46 -5.74 -6.47
CA CYS A 153 18.13 -5.87 -7.75
C CYS A 153 19.40 -5.01 -7.77
N ARG A 154 20.37 -5.45 -8.57
CA ARG A 154 21.52 -4.63 -8.92
C ARG A 154 21.09 -3.38 -9.68
N THR A 155 21.66 -2.25 -9.30
CA THR A 155 21.37 -0.96 -9.95
C THR A 155 21.76 -0.94 -11.42
N ASP A 156 22.79 -1.69 -11.83
CA ASP A 156 23.24 -1.82 -13.22
C ASP A 156 22.54 -2.95 -14.00
N HIS A 157 21.66 -3.71 -13.35
CA HIS A 157 20.86 -4.77 -13.98
C HIS A 157 19.45 -4.75 -13.41
N PRO A 158 18.64 -3.73 -13.74
CA PRO A 158 17.29 -3.58 -13.20
C PRO A 158 16.37 -4.71 -13.62
N CYS A 159 15.20 -4.79 -12.97
CA CYS A 159 14.15 -5.72 -13.36
C CYS A 159 13.70 -5.48 -14.82
N ASP A 160 13.99 -6.42 -15.70
CA ASP A 160 13.58 -6.38 -17.11
C ASP A 160 13.59 -7.81 -17.70
N SER A 161 13.13 -7.95 -18.93
CA SER A 161 13.12 -9.19 -19.70
C SER A 161 14.53 -9.68 -20.05
N HIS A 162 15.46 -8.75 -20.32
CA HIS A 162 16.80 -9.04 -20.80
C HIS A 162 16.82 -10.06 -21.96
N GLY A 163 15.82 -9.96 -22.85
CA GLY A 163 15.63 -10.86 -24.00
C GLY A 163 14.89 -12.18 -23.70
N ASN A 164 14.32 -12.36 -22.50
CA ASN A 164 13.55 -13.54 -22.12
C ASN A 164 12.03 -13.26 -22.15
N SER A 165 11.23 -14.33 -22.04
CA SER A 165 9.76 -14.23 -21.90
C SER A 165 9.30 -13.89 -20.48
N TYR A 166 10.24 -13.76 -19.54
CA TYR A 166 10.01 -13.40 -18.15
C TYR A 166 10.98 -12.30 -17.74
N THR A 167 10.64 -11.58 -16.68
CA THR A 167 11.43 -10.49 -16.11
C THR A 167 12.23 -10.97 -14.90
N TRP A 168 13.48 -10.52 -14.82
CA TRP A 168 14.43 -10.93 -13.79
C TRP A 168 15.53 -9.88 -13.60
N CYS A 169 16.30 -10.02 -12.53
CA CYS A 169 17.48 -9.19 -12.29
C CYS A 169 18.60 -9.98 -11.57
N TYR A 170 19.85 -9.55 -11.74
CA TYR A 170 20.92 -10.00 -10.86
C TYR A 170 20.80 -9.33 -9.48
N THR A 171 21.10 -10.07 -8.43
CA THR A 171 21.09 -9.56 -7.05
C THR A 171 22.51 -9.19 -6.61
N ASP A 172 23.57 -9.85 -7.07
CA ASP A 172 24.97 -9.50 -6.77
C ASP A 172 25.96 -9.65 -7.95
N THR A 173 27.22 -9.33 -7.66
CA THR A 173 28.38 -9.46 -8.55
C THR A 173 28.81 -10.92 -8.77
N SER A 174 28.26 -11.87 -8.01
CA SER A 174 28.48 -13.31 -8.24
C SER A 174 27.48 -13.90 -9.24
N ASN A 175 26.67 -13.05 -9.87
CA ASN A 175 25.65 -13.41 -10.86
C ASN A 175 24.53 -14.30 -10.28
N ASN A 176 24.28 -14.20 -8.97
CA ASN A 176 23.01 -14.68 -8.42
C ASN A 176 21.89 -13.81 -8.98
N TRP A 177 20.78 -14.43 -9.35
CA TRP A 177 19.64 -13.76 -9.98
C TRP A 177 18.33 -14.30 -9.42
N ASP A 178 17.27 -13.52 -9.60
CA ASP A 178 15.92 -13.98 -9.34
C ASP A 178 14.91 -13.28 -10.24
N TYR A 179 13.72 -13.86 -10.33
CA TYR A 179 12.56 -13.26 -10.99
C TYR A 179 12.19 -11.95 -10.31
N CYS A 180 11.58 -11.06 -11.06
CA CYS A 180 10.99 -9.84 -10.55
C CYS A 180 9.71 -9.54 -11.34
N GLY A 181 8.86 -8.66 -10.83
CA GLY A 181 7.67 -8.18 -11.52
C GLY A 181 7.71 -6.66 -11.66
N LYS A 182 7.08 -6.13 -12.72
CA LYS A 182 6.95 -4.68 -12.90
C LYS A 182 5.87 -4.11 -11.97
N VAL A 183 6.14 -2.96 -11.38
CA VAL A 183 5.20 -2.19 -10.56
C VAL A 183 4.99 -0.83 -11.23
N ILE A 184 3.77 -0.55 -11.68
CA ILE A 184 3.41 0.78 -12.16
C ILE A 184 2.72 1.49 -11.01
N SER A 185 3.32 2.57 -10.53
CA SER A 185 2.78 3.33 -9.39
C SER A 185 2.77 4.82 -9.68
N ASP A 186 1.74 5.52 -9.19
CA ASP A 186 1.75 7.00 -9.16
C ASP A 186 2.81 7.54 -8.20
N CYS A 187 3.37 6.67 -7.37
CA CYS A 187 4.48 6.90 -6.45
C CYS A 187 5.87 6.70 -7.08
N GLU A 188 5.99 6.59 -8.41
CA GLU A 188 7.31 6.63 -9.06
C GLU A 188 7.95 8.01 -8.83
N PRO A 189 9.27 8.08 -8.57
CA PRO A 189 9.93 9.26 -8.02
C PRO A 189 9.92 10.46 -8.98
N LYS A 190 8.82 11.22 -8.98
CA LYS A 190 8.76 12.59 -9.45
C LYS A 190 9.12 13.47 -8.26
N ARG A 191 10.43 13.62 -7.99
CA ARG A 191 10.90 14.47 -6.87
C ARG A 191 10.48 15.92 -7.13
N HIS A 192 9.42 16.36 -6.47
CA HIS A 192 9.03 17.76 -6.41
C HIS A 192 9.45 18.31 -5.05
N LYS A 193 10.42 19.22 -5.05
CA LYS A 193 10.82 19.95 -3.84
C LYS A 193 9.70 20.87 -3.40
N ARG A 194 9.23 20.71 -2.17
CA ARG A 194 8.24 21.61 -1.56
C ARG A 194 8.94 22.83 -0.96
N ALA A 195 8.20 23.92 -0.76
CA ALA A 195 8.73 25.18 -0.25
C ALA A 195 9.35 25.08 1.16
N ASN A 196 9.04 24.03 1.92
CA ASN A 196 9.55 23.78 3.26
C ASN A 196 10.84 22.91 3.29
N GLY A 197 11.36 22.51 2.12
CA GLY A 197 12.58 21.70 2.02
C GLY A 197 12.36 20.19 1.99
N ASP A 198 11.12 19.71 2.11
CA ASP A 198 10.80 18.29 2.01
C ASP A 198 10.61 17.85 0.54
N ASP A 199 10.90 16.58 0.25
CA ASP A 199 10.68 15.98 -1.07
C ASP A 199 9.36 15.21 -1.08
N GLU A 200 8.43 15.58 -1.98
CA GLU A 200 7.24 14.79 -2.23
C GLU A 200 7.63 13.50 -2.97
N VAL A 201 7.31 12.36 -2.37
CA VAL A 201 7.55 11.03 -2.95
C VAL A 201 6.36 10.60 -3.77
N CYS A 202 5.15 10.79 -3.23
CA CYS A 202 3.92 10.33 -3.83
C CYS A 202 2.74 11.17 -3.36
N ARG A 203 1.77 11.35 -4.25
CA ARG A 203 0.46 11.94 -3.96
C ARG A 203 -0.59 11.05 -4.60
N VAL A 204 -1.55 10.61 -3.79
CA VAL A 204 -2.69 9.81 -4.25
C VAL A 204 -3.97 10.51 -3.84
N ILE A 205 -4.88 10.65 -4.79
CA ILE A 205 -6.20 11.20 -4.57
C ILE A 205 -7.16 10.02 -4.50
N ASP A 206 -7.63 9.71 -3.30
CA ASP A 206 -8.64 8.69 -3.05
C ASP A 206 -10.01 9.34 -3.16
N THR A 207 -10.57 9.29 -4.38
CA THR A 207 -11.85 9.92 -4.70
C THR A 207 -13.00 9.28 -3.94
N GLY A 208 -12.98 7.96 -3.78
CA GLY A 208 -13.98 7.20 -3.03
C GLY A 208 -14.00 7.60 -1.56
N ASN A 209 -12.84 7.90 -0.97
CA ASN A 209 -12.71 8.34 0.41
C ASN A 209 -12.76 9.84 0.63
N LYS A 210 -12.73 10.66 -0.44
CA LYS A 210 -12.56 12.13 -0.40
C LYS A 210 -11.33 12.54 0.40
N ARG A 211 -10.23 11.82 0.18
CA ARG A 211 -8.96 12.03 0.86
C ARG A 211 -7.85 12.16 -0.15
N GLU A 212 -6.88 13.00 0.17
CA GLU A 212 -5.60 13.05 -0.50
C GLU A 212 -4.54 12.55 0.48
N LEU A 213 -3.74 11.58 0.04
CA LEU A 213 -2.60 11.07 0.78
C LEU A 213 -1.32 11.56 0.13
N VAL A 214 -0.43 12.16 0.93
CA VAL A 214 0.87 12.66 0.46
C VAL A 214 1.99 12.02 1.29
N LEU A 215 2.83 11.22 0.63
CA LEU A 215 4.06 10.68 1.21
C LEU A 215 5.19 11.70 0.99
N THR A 216 5.75 12.18 2.09
CA THR A 216 6.81 13.18 2.10
C THR A 216 8.08 12.59 2.70
N ALA A 217 9.20 12.68 1.99
CA ALA A 217 10.51 12.26 2.46
C ALA A 217 11.25 13.43 3.11
N VAL A 218 11.82 13.16 4.28
CA VAL A 218 12.70 14.07 5.01
C VAL A 218 14.01 13.35 5.25
N GLU A 219 15.11 13.87 4.68
CA GLU A 219 16.46 13.36 4.96
C GLU A 219 16.76 13.47 6.46
N VAL A 220 17.35 12.41 7.02
CA VAL A 220 17.78 12.37 8.42
C VAL A 220 19.29 12.17 8.49
N PRO A 221 19.96 12.55 9.61
CA PRO A 221 21.38 12.29 9.78
C PRO A 221 21.74 10.82 9.56
N ALA A 222 22.86 10.54 8.88
CA ALA A 222 23.33 9.18 8.64
C ALA A 222 23.62 8.38 9.92
N SER A 223 23.76 9.04 11.07
CA SER A 223 23.88 8.40 12.39
C SER A 223 22.57 7.80 12.91
N ASP A 224 21.44 8.30 12.43
CA ASP A 224 20.11 7.98 12.98
C ASP A 224 19.60 6.66 12.43
N PHE A 225 20.06 6.25 11.25
CA PHE A 225 19.69 5.01 10.59
C PHE A 225 20.92 4.18 10.29
N ARG A 226 20.76 2.86 10.29
CA ARG A 226 21.77 1.89 9.87
C ARG A 226 21.40 1.36 8.50
N GLN A 227 22.40 1.25 7.63
CA GLN A 227 22.26 0.57 6.37
C GLN A 227 22.08 -0.95 6.63
N PRO A 228 20.96 -1.57 6.26
CA PRO A 228 20.77 -3.00 6.44
C PRO A 228 21.67 -3.79 5.47
N SER A 229 22.06 -5.00 5.86
CA SER A 229 22.61 -5.96 4.90
C SER A 229 21.52 -6.39 3.91
N ARG A 230 21.91 -7.03 2.80
CA ARG A 230 20.91 -7.56 1.84
C ARG A 230 19.92 -8.50 2.51
N ALA A 231 20.41 -9.46 3.28
CA ALA A 231 19.54 -10.42 3.98
C ALA A 231 18.58 -9.71 4.95
N GLN A 232 19.07 -8.71 5.69
CA GLN A 232 18.23 -7.89 6.57
C GLN A 232 17.18 -7.08 5.80
N PHE A 233 17.52 -6.57 4.61
CA PHE A 233 16.57 -5.88 3.73
C PHE A 233 15.47 -6.82 3.24
N THR A 234 15.84 -8.01 2.79
CA THR A 234 14.89 -9.04 2.33
C THR A 234 13.96 -9.45 3.45
N GLU A 235 14.50 -9.78 4.62
CA GLU A 235 13.73 -10.15 5.80
C GLU A 235 12.78 -9.02 6.25
N ALA A 236 13.25 -7.78 6.24
CA ALA A 236 12.42 -6.62 6.55
C ALA A 236 11.31 -6.42 5.49
N SER A 237 11.56 -6.70 4.21
CA SER A 237 10.51 -6.67 3.18
C SER A 237 9.39 -7.67 3.47
N HIS A 238 9.72 -8.88 3.92
CA HIS A 238 8.72 -9.87 4.34
C HIS A 238 7.94 -9.40 5.57
N LEU A 239 8.63 -8.86 6.58
CA LEU A 239 7.98 -8.31 7.78
C LEU A 239 7.03 -7.16 7.44
N ILE A 240 7.43 -6.24 6.54
CA ILE A 240 6.57 -5.15 6.07
C ILE A 240 5.32 -5.70 5.37
N ASN A 241 5.45 -6.75 4.56
CA ASN A 241 4.32 -7.33 3.83
C ASN A 241 3.24 -7.93 4.76
N THR A 242 3.56 -8.20 6.03
CA THR A 242 2.57 -8.60 7.04
C THR A 242 1.62 -7.48 7.47
N VAL A 243 1.93 -6.21 7.16
CA VAL A 243 1.05 -5.07 7.43
C VAL A 243 -0.13 -5.08 6.47
N GLY A 244 -1.18 -5.78 6.86
CA GLY A 244 -2.48 -5.85 6.19
C GLY A 244 -3.58 -5.11 6.95
N ALA A 245 -4.82 -5.37 6.57
CA ALA A 245 -5.99 -4.67 7.12
C ALA A 245 -6.19 -4.90 8.63
N ASP A 246 -5.88 -6.10 9.11
CA ASP A 246 -6.01 -6.47 10.53
C ASP A 246 -4.80 -6.04 11.38
N PHE A 247 -3.79 -5.39 10.80
CA PHE A 247 -2.58 -5.03 11.53
C PHE A 247 -2.83 -3.86 12.49
N CYS A 248 -2.58 -4.07 13.78
CA CYS A 248 -2.86 -3.06 14.79
C CYS A 248 -1.58 -2.31 15.23
N PHE A 249 -1.59 -0.98 15.07
CA PHE A 249 -0.59 -0.10 15.67
C PHE A 249 -1.15 0.50 16.97
N PRO A 250 -0.67 0.08 18.16
CA PRO A 250 -1.13 0.63 19.43
C PRO A 250 -0.58 2.05 19.64
N SER A 251 -1.25 2.87 20.43
CA SER A 251 -0.74 4.22 20.76
C SER A 251 0.48 4.21 21.71
N THR A 252 0.80 3.07 22.30
CA THR A 252 1.86 2.89 23.30
C THR A 252 3.09 2.24 22.68
N ALA A 253 4.27 2.63 23.16
CA ALA A 253 5.52 2.10 22.64
C ALA A 253 5.66 0.60 22.93
N ARG A 254 5.83 -0.20 21.87
CA ARG A 254 6.06 -1.65 21.93
C ARG A 254 6.48 -2.19 20.57
N THR A 255 7.08 -3.38 20.55
CA THR A 255 7.22 -4.17 19.33
C THR A 255 5.85 -4.67 18.87
N VAL A 256 5.51 -4.40 17.61
CA VAL A 256 4.23 -4.78 16.98
C VAL A 256 4.35 -5.98 16.05
N ALA A 257 5.55 -6.21 15.49
CA ALA A 257 5.89 -7.41 14.74
C ALA A 257 7.40 -7.68 14.83
N ASN A 258 7.82 -8.92 14.69
CA ASN A 258 9.24 -9.27 14.63
C ASN A 258 9.50 -10.50 13.75
N SER A 259 10.76 -10.65 13.39
CA SER A 259 11.39 -11.81 12.77
C SER A 259 12.71 -12.07 13.49
N GLU A 260 13.59 -12.91 12.92
CA GLU A 260 14.86 -13.27 13.55
C GLU A 260 15.76 -12.04 13.80
N ASN A 261 16.01 -11.25 12.75
CA ASN A 261 16.94 -10.13 12.77
C ASN A 261 16.25 -8.76 12.76
N ILE A 262 14.95 -8.70 12.51
CA ILE A 262 14.21 -7.44 12.35
C ILE A 262 13.05 -7.38 13.36
N ARG A 263 12.77 -6.18 13.86
CA ARG A 263 11.52 -5.86 14.56
C ARG A 263 10.91 -4.58 14.04
N MET A 264 9.58 -4.55 14.03
CA MET A 264 8.78 -3.37 13.80
C MET A 264 8.31 -2.85 15.16
N ASP A 265 8.81 -1.68 15.53
CA ASP A 265 8.50 -1.05 16.80
C ASP A 265 7.61 0.17 16.60
N MET A 266 6.55 0.23 17.39
CA MET A 266 5.84 1.46 17.66
C MET A 266 6.59 2.22 18.75
N GLN A 267 6.99 3.46 18.47
CA GLN A 267 7.79 4.32 19.35
C GLN A 267 6.94 5.33 20.14
N GLY A 268 5.61 5.22 20.05
CA GLY A 268 4.67 6.14 20.70
C GLY A 268 4.11 7.20 19.74
N THR A 269 3.37 8.15 20.31
CA THR A 269 2.68 9.21 19.57
C THR A 269 3.19 10.59 19.94
N PHE A 270 3.04 11.54 19.03
CA PHE A 270 3.34 12.96 19.28
C PHE A 270 2.41 13.85 18.45
N GLU A 271 2.24 15.10 18.87
CA GLU A 271 1.43 16.08 18.14
C GLU A 271 2.31 17.01 17.31
N ARG A 272 1.85 17.30 16.10
CA ARG A 272 2.45 18.28 15.19
C ARG A 272 1.32 18.92 14.37
N ASP A 273 1.27 20.25 14.35
CA ASP A 273 0.30 21.03 13.56
C ASP A 273 -1.17 20.60 13.80
N GLY A 274 -1.50 20.24 15.05
CA GLY A 274 -2.85 19.79 15.45
C GLY A 274 -3.19 18.35 15.07
N VAL A 275 -2.27 17.62 14.42
CA VAL A 275 -2.42 16.20 14.07
C VAL A 275 -1.55 15.36 15.00
N ARG A 276 -2.13 14.28 15.54
CA ARG A 276 -1.39 13.32 16.35
C ARG A 276 -0.83 12.22 15.45
N TYR A 277 0.49 12.07 15.42
CA TYR A 277 1.18 11.10 14.59
C TYR A 277 1.63 9.88 15.40
N MET A 278 1.55 8.72 14.77
CA MET A 278 2.18 7.48 15.17
C MET A 278 3.63 7.46 14.65
N ASN A 279 4.57 6.99 15.47
CA ASN A 279 5.98 6.84 15.08
C ASN A 279 6.33 5.35 15.00
N VAL A 280 6.49 4.83 13.78
CA VAL A 280 6.84 3.43 13.55
C VAL A 280 8.25 3.31 13.00
N GLN A 281 9.03 2.38 13.53
CA GLN A 281 10.40 2.12 13.12
C GLN A 281 10.62 0.65 12.82
N LEU A 282 11.38 0.35 11.76
CA LEU A 282 12.01 -0.95 11.60
C LEU A 282 13.38 -0.89 12.24
N GLN A 283 13.71 -1.88 13.07
CA GLN A 283 14.96 -1.95 13.80
C GLN A 283 15.59 -3.33 13.71
N LEU A 284 16.92 -3.38 13.79
CA LEU A 284 17.67 -4.62 13.93
C LEU A 284 17.54 -5.20 15.35
N ASN A 285 17.43 -6.52 15.46
CA ASN A 285 17.47 -7.30 16.70
C ASN A 285 18.88 -7.49 17.24
N GLU A 286 19.65 -6.41 17.27
CA GLU A 286 21.01 -6.38 17.78
C GLU A 286 21.07 -5.55 19.07
N PRO A 287 21.89 -5.95 20.07
CA PRO A 287 22.12 -5.13 21.25
C PRO A 287 22.68 -3.78 20.84
N ARG A 288 22.17 -2.68 21.40
CA ARG A 288 22.87 -1.38 21.36
C ARG A 288 24.21 -1.56 22.06
N GLN A 289 25.30 -1.69 21.31
CA GLN A 289 26.62 -1.86 21.90
C GLN A 289 26.96 -0.66 22.78
N GLY A 290 27.33 -0.92 24.04
CA GLY A 290 27.61 0.07 25.08
C GLY A 290 28.96 0.78 24.95
N SER A 291 29.49 0.94 23.74
CA SER A 291 30.73 1.68 23.48
C SER A 291 30.42 3.03 22.84
N SER A 292 31.34 3.98 22.97
CA SER A 292 31.25 5.42 22.64
C SER A 292 30.84 5.78 21.20
N THR A 293 30.58 4.81 20.33
CA THR A 293 29.99 4.97 18.99
C THR A 293 28.61 4.33 18.96
N ARG A 294 27.60 5.07 19.45
CA ARG A 294 26.19 4.65 19.49
C ARG A 294 25.64 4.53 18.07
N HIS A 295 25.81 3.39 17.42
CA HIS A 295 25.19 3.11 16.13
C HIS A 295 23.69 2.86 16.32
N SER A 296 22.86 3.51 15.51
CA SER A 296 21.43 3.26 15.49
C SER A 296 21.14 1.82 15.05
N THR A 297 20.05 1.25 15.57
CA THR A 297 19.49 -0.01 15.08
C THR A 297 18.35 0.22 14.08
N THR A 298 17.90 1.47 13.89
CA THR A 298 16.80 1.82 13.01
C THR A 298 17.23 1.71 11.54
N ILE A 299 16.46 1.01 10.71
CA ILE A 299 16.73 0.89 9.26
C ILE A 299 15.66 1.61 8.43
N ALA A 300 14.51 1.91 9.02
CA ALA A 300 13.43 2.68 8.41
C ALA A 300 12.59 3.36 9.49
N GLN A 301 11.98 4.50 9.16
CA GLN A 301 11.03 5.18 10.01
C GLN A 301 9.92 5.81 9.20
N ILE A 302 8.69 5.65 9.68
CA ILE A 302 7.53 6.34 9.14
C ILE A 302 6.76 7.08 10.23
N LEU A 303 6.07 8.13 9.81
CA LEU A 303 5.12 8.89 10.61
C LEU A 303 3.78 8.91 9.88
N PHE A 304 2.69 8.60 10.57
CA PHE A 304 1.35 8.71 9.98
C PHE A 304 0.30 9.11 11.02
N PRO A 305 -0.83 9.75 10.63
CA PRO A 305 -1.84 10.20 11.58
C PRO A 305 -2.43 9.03 12.37
N GLN A 306 -2.67 9.21 13.67
CA GLN A 306 -3.23 8.17 14.53
C GLN A 306 -4.64 7.74 14.09
N ASP A 307 -5.38 8.62 13.44
CA ASP A 307 -6.71 8.38 12.89
C ASP A 307 -6.69 7.84 11.44
N LEU A 308 -5.50 7.52 10.89
CA LEU A 308 -5.39 6.80 9.63
C LEU A 308 -6.00 5.40 9.79
N ASP A 309 -7.01 5.12 8.97
CA ASP A 309 -7.64 3.80 8.91
C ASP A 309 -6.68 2.78 8.26
N VAL A 310 -6.05 1.96 9.09
CA VAL A 310 -5.07 0.95 8.63
C VAL A 310 -5.72 -0.09 7.71
N ALA A 311 -7.01 -0.39 7.90
CA ALA A 311 -7.73 -1.33 7.04
C ALA A 311 -7.75 -0.85 5.59
N VAL A 312 -7.97 0.45 5.41
CA VAL A 312 -8.01 1.11 4.10
C VAL A 312 -6.61 1.42 3.58
N PHE A 313 -5.69 1.85 4.45
CA PHE A 313 -4.42 2.46 4.03
C PHE A 313 -3.17 1.63 4.30
N SER A 314 -3.31 0.33 4.61
CA SER A 314 -2.18 -0.60 4.83
C SER A 314 -1.16 -0.61 3.69
N ARG A 315 -1.61 -0.51 2.43
CA ARG A 315 -0.75 -0.41 1.23
C ARG A 315 0.20 0.80 1.29
N TYR A 316 -0.31 1.94 1.74
CA TYR A 316 0.47 3.18 1.87
C TYR A 316 1.50 3.08 2.98
N ILE A 317 1.15 2.41 4.08
CA ILE A 317 2.07 2.12 5.19
C ILE A 317 3.21 1.22 4.69
N ARG A 318 2.89 0.15 3.97
CA ARG A 318 3.90 -0.73 3.35
C ARG A 318 4.81 0.04 2.40
N ARG A 319 4.23 0.84 1.50
CA ARG A 319 4.99 1.68 0.55
C ARG A 319 5.90 2.67 1.28
N ALA A 320 5.43 3.33 2.33
CA ALA A 320 6.22 4.27 3.11
C ALA A 320 7.40 3.59 3.84
N LEU A 321 7.16 2.43 4.46
CA LEU A 321 8.20 1.64 5.12
C LEU A 321 9.27 1.18 4.13
N GLN A 322 8.86 0.62 3.00
CA GLN A 322 9.77 0.19 1.94
C GLN A 322 10.57 1.35 1.37
N THR A 323 9.93 2.50 1.14
CA THR A 323 10.61 3.69 0.62
C THR A 323 11.68 4.20 1.60
N SER A 324 11.35 4.29 2.90
CA SER A 324 12.30 4.70 3.93
C SER A 324 13.49 3.74 4.01
N MET A 325 13.22 2.42 4.04
CA MET A 325 14.22 1.36 4.08
C MET A 325 15.13 1.35 2.84
N ARG A 326 14.53 1.49 1.65
CA ARG A 326 15.22 1.59 0.36
C ARG A 326 16.20 2.74 0.33
N SER A 327 15.80 3.90 0.86
CA SER A 327 16.70 5.06 0.94
C SER A 327 17.91 4.78 1.82
N ALA A 328 17.71 4.16 2.99
CA ALA A 328 18.80 3.78 3.88
C ALA A 328 19.73 2.72 3.30
N TYR A 329 19.22 1.86 2.40
CA TYR A 329 20.01 0.82 1.73
C TYR A 329 20.87 1.38 0.57
N HIS A 330 20.32 2.27 -0.25
CA HIS A 330 20.99 2.77 -1.46
C HIS A 330 21.68 4.14 -1.29
N GLY A 331 21.39 4.90 -0.23
CA GLY A 331 21.88 6.28 -0.11
C GLY A 331 21.57 6.94 1.24
N PRO A 332 21.37 8.27 1.25
CA PRO A 332 21.01 8.99 2.46
C PRO A 332 19.68 8.47 3.03
N PRO A 333 19.61 8.20 4.35
CA PRO A 333 18.37 7.75 4.95
C PRO A 333 17.32 8.85 4.96
N VAL A 334 16.06 8.46 4.73
CA VAL A 334 14.92 9.36 4.82
C VAL A 334 13.87 8.75 5.75
N ARG A 335 13.23 9.61 6.52
CA ARG A 335 11.97 9.29 7.19
C ARG A 335 10.82 9.68 6.28
N ILE A 336 9.83 8.81 6.15
CA ILE A 336 8.61 9.12 5.38
C ILE A 336 7.51 9.59 6.33
N THR A 337 6.85 10.70 5.98
CA THR A 337 5.64 11.16 6.66
C THR A 337 4.46 11.00 5.70
N ILE A 338 3.44 10.27 6.13
CA ILE A 338 2.15 10.18 5.45
C ILE A 338 1.30 11.34 5.98
N ASN A 339 0.82 12.20 5.09
CA ASN A 339 -0.12 13.25 5.42
C ASN A 339 -1.46 12.95 4.74
N ILE A 340 -2.56 13.22 5.44
CA ILE A 340 -3.91 13.06 4.90
C ILE A 340 -4.56 14.44 4.86
N ASN A 341 -5.02 14.85 3.69
CA ASN A 341 -5.78 16.07 3.51
C ASN A 341 -7.21 15.71 3.09
N PRO A 342 -8.23 16.47 3.52
CA PRO A 342 -9.56 16.40 2.90
C PRO A 342 -9.48 16.93 1.46
N VAL A 343 -10.27 16.32 0.57
CA VAL A 343 -10.46 16.78 -0.82
C VAL A 343 -11.81 17.45 -0.99
#